data_AF-A0A6A5TXK7-F1
#
_entry.id   AF-A0A6A5TXK7-F1
#
_cell.length_a   1.000
_cell.length_b   1.000
_cell.length_c   1.000
_cell.angle_alpha   90.00
_cell.angle_beta   90.00
_cell.angle_gamma   90.00
#
_symmetry.space_group_name_H-M   'P 1'
#
loop_
_entity.id
_entity.type
_entity.pdbx_description
1 polymer ?
#
loop_
_entity_poly.entity_id
_entity_poly.type
_entity_poly.pdbx_seq_one_letter_code
_entity_poly.pdbx_strand_id
1 'polypeptide(L)'
;MDEIESTLTEARRLRALGQLKQAATRLESVSATWRDPRLLSERADVLISQGYWAKALGVLEELKIEGHQANSDLFRARIQMQLCFVRPVVEASFGQSMETAKGLHSEYLLGIDWSHTDRNLVMMESYFFRAIHLAKMFRMIDPPHLTETAAVGIQSCFAAILTRGMYEDAYSIASDFHHLQDGPTSNALLRALLNGQKTPPLVKAKVMRDLAQSRKLENVEADPDDLETTARDIFIQSGHVHGALDIDFNRACRSLKSGAGSIDDH
;
A
#
# COMPACT_ATOMS: atom_id res chain seq x y z
N MET A 1 -10.63 18.64 -18.42
CA MET A 1 -10.45 17.29 -17.83
C MET A 1 -8.98 16.88 -17.85
N ASP A 2 -8.28 17.11 -18.96
CA ASP A 2 -6.91 16.65 -19.23
C ASP A 2 -5.89 17.01 -18.15
N GLU A 3 -5.95 18.21 -17.57
CA GLU A 3 -5.05 18.61 -16.47
C GLU A 3 -5.21 17.71 -15.22
N ILE A 4 -6.43 17.26 -14.92
CA ILE A 4 -6.72 16.42 -13.75
C ILE A 4 -6.15 15.01 -13.97
N GLU A 5 -6.38 14.41 -15.14
CA GLU A 5 -5.83 13.08 -15.48
C GLU A 5 -4.29 13.10 -15.59
N SER A 6 -3.73 14.16 -16.19
CA SER A 6 -2.29 14.38 -16.25
C SER A 6 -1.70 14.48 -14.84
N THR A 7 -2.36 15.23 -13.94
CA THR A 7 -1.93 15.41 -12.55
C THR A 7 -2.02 14.13 -11.73
N LEU A 8 -3.09 13.34 -11.89
CA LEU A 8 -3.23 12.03 -11.23
C LEU A 8 -2.17 11.03 -11.73
N THR A 9 -1.92 11.01 -13.05
CA THR A 9 -0.89 10.16 -13.66
C THR A 9 0.50 10.52 -13.15
N GLU A 10 0.84 11.81 -13.13
CA GLU A 10 2.14 12.30 -12.66
C GLU A 10 2.32 12.07 -11.15
N ALA A 11 1.31 12.33 -10.32
CA ALA A 11 1.39 12.07 -8.89
C ALA A 11 1.63 10.57 -8.57
N ARG A 12 1.02 9.66 -9.34
CA ARG A 12 1.27 8.21 -9.23
C ARG A 12 2.68 7.84 -9.67
N ARG A 13 3.20 8.44 -10.74
CA ARG A 13 4.60 8.26 -11.19
C ARG A 13 5.59 8.73 -10.13
N LEU A 14 5.37 9.91 -9.57
CA LEU A 14 6.17 10.48 -8.48
C LEU A 14 6.11 9.58 -7.22
N ARG A 15 4.91 9.07 -6.86
CA ARG A 15 4.74 8.10 -5.76
C ARG A 15 5.53 6.82 -6.00
N ALA A 16 5.46 6.26 -7.20
CA ALA A 16 6.20 5.05 -7.58
C ALA A 16 7.73 5.22 -7.45
N LEU A 17 8.26 6.43 -7.63
CA LEU A 17 9.69 6.80 -7.49
C LEU A 17 10.12 7.22 -6.07
N GLY A 18 9.23 7.15 -5.07
CA GLY A 18 9.49 7.63 -3.72
C GLY A 18 9.49 9.17 -3.60
N GLN A 19 9.10 9.90 -4.64
CA GLN A 19 9.05 11.38 -4.69
C GLN A 19 7.77 11.93 -4.03
N LEU A 20 7.41 11.38 -2.86
CA LEU A 20 6.13 11.64 -2.17
C LEU A 20 5.89 13.13 -1.90
N LYS A 21 6.93 13.90 -1.55
CA LYS A 21 6.82 15.35 -1.35
C LYS A 21 6.41 16.08 -2.63
N GLN A 22 6.97 15.70 -3.76
CA GLN A 22 6.63 16.30 -5.05
C GLN A 22 5.21 15.94 -5.49
N ALA A 23 4.81 14.66 -5.29
CA ALA A 23 3.45 14.20 -5.54
C ALA A 23 2.42 14.99 -4.70
N ALA A 24 2.68 15.18 -3.40
CA ALA A 24 1.82 15.94 -2.50
C ALA A 24 1.70 17.41 -2.92
N THR A 25 2.82 18.09 -3.20
CA THR A 25 2.82 19.49 -3.65
C THR A 25 2.12 19.66 -5.00
N ARG A 26 2.31 18.73 -5.95
CA ARG A 26 1.63 18.77 -7.25
C ARG A 26 0.12 18.64 -7.09
N LEU A 27 -0.35 17.63 -6.32
CA LEU A 27 -1.77 17.44 -6.06
C LEU A 27 -2.38 18.64 -5.31
N GLU A 28 -1.70 19.16 -4.30
CA GLU A 28 -2.13 20.35 -3.55
C GLU A 28 -2.30 21.57 -4.47
N SER A 29 -1.30 21.88 -5.30
CA SER A 29 -1.33 23.02 -6.22
C SER A 29 -2.49 23.00 -7.21
N VAL A 30 -2.82 21.82 -7.74
CA VAL A 30 -3.93 21.66 -8.70
C VAL A 30 -5.28 21.61 -7.96
N SER A 31 -5.33 21.02 -6.76
CA SER A 31 -6.55 20.97 -5.93
C SER A 31 -7.02 22.34 -5.43
N ALA A 32 -6.10 23.31 -5.32
CA ALA A 32 -6.42 24.69 -4.96
C ALA A 32 -7.23 25.40 -6.08
N THR A 33 -7.01 25.02 -7.34
CA THR A 33 -7.75 25.52 -8.51
C THR A 33 -8.98 24.66 -8.81
N TRP A 34 -8.83 23.34 -8.70
CA TRP A 34 -9.84 22.35 -9.07
C TRP A 34 -10.19 21.48 -7.87
N ARG A 35 -11.34 21.74 -7.22
CA ARG A 35 -11.90 20.85 -6.18
C ARG A 35 -12.49 19.56 -6.76
N ASP A 36 -11.69 18.82 -7.51
CA ASP A 36 -12.02 17.47 -7.98
C ASP A 36 -11.74 16.45 -6.84
N PRO A 37 -12.77 15.71 -6.36
CA PRO A 37 -12.60 14.77 -5.26
C PRO A 37 -11.54 13.67 -5.50
N ARG A 38 -11.23 13.35 -6.76
CA ARG A 38 -10.21 12.36 -7.11
C ARG A 38 -8.80 12.88 -6.81
N LEU A 39 -8.54 14.18 -7.00
CA LEU A 39 -7.28 14.82 -6.62
C LEU A 39 -7.09 14.81 -5.10
N LEU A 40 -8.13 15.18 -4.36
CA LEU A 40 -8.11 15.20 -2.89
C LEU A 40 -7.88 13.79 -2.31
N SER A 41 -8.49 12.75 -2.87
CA SER A 41 -8.32 11.39 -2.35
C SER A 41 -6.95 10.79 -2.71
N GLU A 42 -6.43 11.03 -3.93
CA GLU A 42 -5.04 10.64 -4.25
C GLU A 42 -4.04 11.44 -3.39
N ARG A 43 -4.37 12.69 -2.99
CA ARG A 43 -3.58 13.46 -2.01
C ARG A 43 -3.61 12.82 -0.63
N ALA A 44 -4.75 12.33 -0.17
CA ALA A 44 -4.86 11.58 1.08
C ALA A 44 -4.00 10.30 1.04
N ASP A 45 -4.03 9.53 -0.07
CA ASP A 45 -3.17 8.34 -0.26
C ASP A 45 -1.66 8.68 -0.21
N VAL A 46 -1.25 9.83 -0.77
CA VAL A 46 0.15 10.29 -0.68
C VAL A 46 0.50 10.74 0.74
N LEU A 47 -0.38 11.45 1.45
CA LEU A 47 -0.17 11.86 2.84
C LEU A 47 -0.08 10.65 3.79
N ILE A 48 -0.91 9.63 3.56
CA ILE A 48 -0.84 8.30 4.19
C ILE A 48 0.56 7.68 3.96
N SER A 49 1.01 7.66 2.70
CA SER A 49 2.33 7.11 2.33
C SER A 49 3.50 7.88 2.96
N GLN A 50 3.31 9.14 3.35
CA GLN A 50 4.29 9.97 4.06
C GLN A 50 4.24 9.83 5.59
N GLY A 51 3.27 9.11 6.14
CA GLY A 51 3.01 9.07 7.59
C GLY A 51 2.33 10.33 8.15
N TYR A 52 1.80 11.22 7.31
CA TYR A 52 1.06 12.42 7.73
C TYR A 52 -0.42 12.12 7.99
N TRP A 53 -0.69 11.12 8.83
CA TRP A 53 -2.02 10.56 9.11
C TRP A 53 -3.08 11.60 9.47
N ALA A 54 -2.77 12.54 10.37
CA ALA A 54 -3.70 13.59 10.78
C ALA A 54 -4.06 14.56 9.63
N LYS A 55 -3.13 14.82 8.70
CA LYS A 55 -3.41 15.64 7.51
C LYS A 55 -4.25 14.86 6.49
N ALA A 56 -3.97 13.56 6.33
CA ALA A 56 -4.79 12.69 5.48
C ALA A 56 -6.23 12.60 6.01
N LEU A 57 -6.42 12.47 7.32
CA LEU A 57 -7.74 12.47 7.95
C LEU A 57 -8.54 13.73 7.61
N GLY A 58 -7.96 14.93 7.81
CA GLY A 58 -8.63 16.20 7.48
C GLY A 58 -9.09 16.28 6.02
N VAL A 59 -8.26 15.83 5.07
CA VAL A 59 -8.62 15.79 3.63
C VAL A 59 -9.74 14.77 3.34
N LEU A 60 -9.76 13.63 4.03
CA LEU A 60 -10.80 12.62 3.89
C LEU A 60 -12.14 13.05 4.51
N GLU A 61 -12.11 13.87 5.57
CA GLU A 61 -13.31 14.43 6.19
C GLU A 61 -13.90 15.59 5.38
N GLU A 62 -13.07 16.45 4.78
CA GLU A 62 -13.49 17.43 3.76
C GLU A 62 -14.23 16.73 2.61
N LEU A 63 -13.63 15.66 2.07
CA LEU A 63 -14.23 14.80 1.04
C LEU A 63 -15.57 14.16 1.45
N LYS A 64 -15.73 13.76 2.71
CA LYS A 64 -16.97 13.18 3.22
C LYS A 64 -18.11 14.21 3.25
N ILE A 65 -17.78 15.48 3.51
CA ILE A 65 -18.75 16.58 3.50
C ILE A 65 -19.13 16.93 2.06
N GLU A 66 -18.14 17.23 1.21
CA GLU A 66 -18.35 17.66 -0.19
C GLU A 66 -18.95 16.55 -1.08
N GLY A 67 -18.69 15.28 -0.78
CA GLY A 67 -19.12 14.12 -1.58
C GLY A 67 -20.63 13.87 -1.67
N HIS A 68 -21.47 14.67 -1.01
CA HIS A 68 -22.92 14.48 -1.04
C HIS A 68 -23.59 14.85 -2.38
N GLN A 69 -22.90 15.58 -3.29
CA GLN A 69 -23.57 16.21 -4.45
C GLN A 69 -23.11 15.80 -5.86
N ALA A 70 -22.10 14.92 -6.05
CA ALA A 70 -21.60 14.65 -7.42
C ALA A 70 -21.00 13.25 -7.75
N ASN A 71 -20.71 12.39 -6.77
CA ASN A 71 -19.93 11.16 -7.01
C ASN A 71 -20.73 9.86 -6.86
N SER A 72 -20.27 8.80 -7.54
CA SER A 72 -20.84 7.46 -7.44
C SER A 72 -20.75 6.89 -6.01
N ASP A 73 -21.73 6.06 -5.64
CA ASP A 73 -21.80 5.42 -4.31
C ASP A 73 -20.51 4.68 -3.95
N LEU A 74 -19.94 3.98 -4.93
CA LEU A 74 -18.69 3.25 -4.78
C LEU A 74 -17.49 4.16 -4.44
N PHE A 75 -17.42 5.38 -5.00
CA PHE A 75 -16.38 6.34 -4.61
C PHE A 75 -16.58 6.78 -3.15
N ARG A 76 -17.83 7.00 -2.72
CA ARG A 76 -18.15 7.36 -1.32
C ARG A 76 -17.78 6.23 -0.36
N ALA A 77 -18.14 4.98 -0.69
CA ALA A 77 -17.77 3.80 0.06
C ALA A 77 -16.25 3.64 0.18
N ARG A 78 -15.49 3.96 -0.87
CA ARG A 78 -14.01 4.04 -0.82
C ARG A 78 -13.48 5.06 0.17
N ILE A 79 -13.98 6.29 0.16
CA ILE A 79 -13.57 7.33 1.13
C ILE A 79 -13.92 6.91 2.56
N GLN A 80 -15.09 6.30 2.77
CA GLN A 80 -15.47 5.79 4.10
C GLN A 80 -14.56 4.65 4.55
N MET A 81 -14.16 3.72 3.67
CA MET A 81 -13.20 2.67 4.00
C MET A 81 -11.81 3.24 4.33
N GLN A 82 -11.35 4.26 3.59
CA GLN A 82 -10.11 5.01 3.91
C GLN A 82 -10.18 5.64 5.31
N LEU A 83 -11.32 6.27 5.66
CA LEU A 83 -11.54 6.82 7.01
C LEU A 83 -11.50 5.74 8.10
N CYS A 84 -12.04 4.55 7.85
CA CYS A 84 -12.00 3.43 8.79
C CYS A 84 -10.58 2.94 9.09
N PHE A 85 -9.65 3.10 8.15
CA PHE A 85 -8.23 2.80 8.38
C PHE A 85 -7.48 3.96 9.05
N VAL A 86 -7.69 5.20 8.62
CA VAL A 86 -6.91 6.35 9.11
C VAL A 86 -7.33 6.80 10.50
N ARG A 87 -8.64 6.81 10.82
CA ARG A 87 -9.13 7.29 12.14
C ARG A 87 -8.51 6.55 13.33
N PRO A 88 -8.44 5.21 13.38
CA PRO A 88 -7.81 4.52 14.51
C PRO A 88 -6.34 4.90 14.74
N VAL A 89 -5.59 5.26 13.68
CA VAL A 89 -4.18 5.71 13.79
C VAL A 89 -4.08 7.09 14.44
N VAL A 90 -5.06 7.97 14.22
CA VAL A 90 -5.03 9.37 14.68
C VAL A 90 -5.77 9.55 16.02
N GLU A 91 -6.91 8.88 16.18
CA GLU A 91 -7.85 9.04 17.30
C GLU A 91 -7.71 7.94 18.36
N ALA A 92 -6.87 6.92 18.12
CA ALA A 92 -6.73 5.71 18.96
C ALA A 92 -8.06 4.95 19.21
N SER A 93 -9.05 5.10 18.32
CA SER A 93 -10.38 4.51 18.44
C SER A 93 -10.69 3.54 17.29
N PHE A 94 -10.90 2.26 17.63
CA PHE A 94 -11.09 1.18 16.65
C PHE A 94 -12.53 0.74 16.45
N GLY A 95 -13.39 0.79 17.48
CA GLY A 95 -14.70 0.10 17.49
C GLY A 95 -15.59 0.49 16.31
N GLN A 96 -16.02 1.76 16.27
CA GLN A 96 -16.89 2.28 15.21
C GLN A 96 -16.25 2.14 13.81
N SER A 97 -14.94 2.34 13.70
CA SER A 97 -14.20 2.21 12.45
C SER A 97 -14.24 0.77 11.91
N MET A 98 -14.03 -0.23 12.77
CA MET A 98 -14.07 -1.64 12.39
C MET A 98 -15.49 -2.16 12.12
N GLU A 99 -16.50 -1.65 12.84
CA GLU A 99 -17.91 -1.93 12.53
C GLU A 99 -18.31 -1.38 11.17
N THR A 100 -17.96 -0.13 10.88
CA THR A 100 -18.22 0.53 9.59
C THR A 100 -17.50 -0.20 8.45
N ALA A 101 -16.22 -0.56 8.64
CA ALA A 101 -15.43 -1.31 7.67
C ALA A 101 -16.06 -2.68 7.32
N LYS A 102 -16.55 -3.42 8.32
CA LYS A 102 -17.26 -4.70 8.13
C LYS A 102 -18.57 -4.52 7.38
N GLY A 103 -19.33 -3.46 7.68
CA GLY A 103 -20.55 -3.10 6.96
C GLY A 103 -20.28 -2.86 5.48
N LEU A 104 -19.34 -1.96 5.17
CA LEU A 104 -18.94 -1.64 3.79
C LEU A 104 -18.40 -2.85 3.02
N HIS A 105 -17.59 -3.71 3.65
CA HIS A 105 -17.13 -4.94 3.01
C HIS A 105 -18.30 -5.91 2.71
N SER A 106 -19.25 -6.04 3.65
CA SER A 106 -20.42 -6.91 3.45
C SER A 106 -21.37 -6.38 2.37
N GLU A 107 -21.44 -5.05 2.19
CA GLU A 107 -22.30 -4.38 1.20
C GLU A 107 -21.69 -4.36 -0.21
N TYR A 108 -20.38 -4.11 -0.35
CA TYR A 108 -19.73 -3.84 -1.65
C TYR A 108 -18.73 -4.91 -2.12
N LEU A 109 -18.17 -5.73 -1.23
CA LEU A 109 -17.03 -6.62 -1.55
C LEU A 109 -17.39 -8.11 -1.42
N LEU A 110 -18.32 -8.45 -0.52
CA LEU A 110 -18.74 -9.83 -0.31
C LEU A 110 -19.46 -10.39 -1.55
N GLY A 111 -18.86 -11.41 -2.17
CA GLY A 111 -19.42 -12.07 -3.36
C GLY A 111 -19.24 -11.31 -4.68
N ILE A 112 -18.37 -10.29 -4.71
CA ILE A 112 -18.12 -9.52 -5.94
C ILE A 112 -17.40 -10.33 -7.03
N ASP A 113 -17.79 -10.09 -8.29
CA ASP A 113 -17.03 -10.57 -9.45
C ASP A 113 -15.85 -9.63 -9.77
N TRP A 114 -14.65 -10.10 -9.44
CA TRP A 114 -13.39 -9.42 -9.72
C TRP A 114 -13.02 -9.35 -11.23
N SER A 115 -13.79 -9.94 -12.14
CA SER A 115 -13.59 -9.74 -13.58
C SER A 115 -13.76 -8.25 -13.97
N HIS A 116 -14.70 -7.54 -13.32
CA HIS A 116 -15.07 -6.16 -13.67
C HIS A 116 -14.47 -5.07 -12.72
N THR A 117 -14.12 -5.38 -11.47
CA THR A 117 -13.19 -4.63 -10.57
C THR A 117 -13.28 -3.08 -10.54
N ASP A 118 -12.48 -2.34 -11.34
CA ASP A 118 -12.16 -0.91 -11.12
C ASP A 118 -11.35 -0.57 -9.83
N ARG A 119 -10.54 0.50 -9.90
CA ARG A 119 -9.66 1.02 -8.84
C ARG A 119 -10.40 1.32 -7.54
N ASN A 120 -11.68 1.72 -7.55
CA ASN A 120 -12.39 2.01 -6.31
C ASN A 120 -12.55 0.75 -5.44
N LEU A 121 -12.90 -0.39 -6.03
CA LEU A 121 -13.05 -1.68 -5.34
C LEU A 121 -11.70 -2.22 -4.85
N VAL A 122 -10.64 -2.09 -5.67
CA VAL A 122 -9.25 -2.42 -5.28
C VAL A 122 -8.84 -1.68 -4.01
N MET A 123 -9.10 -0.36 -3.99
CA MET A 123 -8.74 0.47 -2.85
C MET A 123 -9.61 0.17 -1.63
N MET A 124 -10.90 -0.13 -1.80
CA MET A 124 -11.75 -0.59 -0.69
C MET A 124 -11.23 -1.89 -0.07
N GLU A 125 -10.89 -2.90 -0.87
CA GLU A 125 -10.32 -4.17 -0.40
C GLU A 125 -8.99 -3.96 0.32
N SER A 126 -8.07 -3.19 -0.28
CA SER A 126 -6.78 -2.87 0.34
C SER A 126 -6.94 -2.12 1.67
N TYR A 127 -7.81 -1.12 1.75
CA TYR A 127 -8.03 -0.37 3.00
C TYR A 127 -8.80 -1.18 4.06
N PHE A 128 -9.72 -2.07 3.67
CA PHE A 128 -10.34 -3.03 4.59
C PHE A 128 -9.30 -3.96 5.21
N PHE A 129 -8.44 -4.53 4.36
CA PHE A 129 -7.37 -5.42 4.79
C PHE A 129 -6.34 -4.72 5.69
N ARG A 130 -5.98 -3.47 5.39
CA ARG A 130 -5.13 -2.62 6.24
C ARG A 130 -5.78 -2.30 7.58
N ALA A 131 -7.08 -2.03 7.62
CA ALA A 131 -7.82 -1.83 8.87
C ALA A 131 -7.82 -3.09 9.74
N ILE A 132 -8.01 -4.27 9.13
CA ILE A 132 -7.83 -5.58 9.81
C ILE A 132 -6.40 -5.73 10.33
N HIS A 133 -5.38 -5.44 9.51
CA HIS A 133 -3.99 -5.57 9.94
C HIS A 133 -3.65 -4.67 11.13
N LEU A 134 -4.04 -3.39 11.06
CA LEU A 134 -3.88 -2.46 12.16
C LEU A 134 -4.59 -2.96 13.43
N ALA A 135 -5.85 -3.40 13.32
CA ALA A 135 -6.59 -3.92 14.45
C ALA A 135 -5.95 -5.22 15.03
N LYS A 136 -5.36 -6.10 14.20
CA LYS A 136 -4.58 -7.28 14.67
C LYS A 136 -3.33 -6.83 15.44
N MET A 137 -2.58 -5.85 14.94
CA MET A 137 -1.38 -5.31 15.62
C MET A 137 -1.71 -4.76 17.02
N PHE A 138 -2.85 -4.09 17.16
CA PHE A 138 -3.32 -3.53 18.44
C PHE A 138 -4.14 -4.52 19.29
N ARG A 139 -4.27 -5.79 18.87
CA ARG A 139 -5.07 -6.83 19.55
C ARG A 139 -6.56 -6.47 19.74
N MET A 140 -7.10 -5.69 18.81
CA MET A 140 -8.48 -5.18 18.80
C MET A 140 -9.46 -6.09 18.03
N ILE A 141 -8.96 -7.14 17.37
CA ILE A 141 -9.76 -8.19 16.74
C ILE A 141 -9.16 -9.56 17.03
N ASP A 142 -10.03 -10.49 17.43
CA ASP A 142 -9.70 -11.88 17.78
C ASP A 142 -10.22 -12.99 16.82
N PRO A 143 -11.20 -12.79 15.89
CA PRO A 143 -11.65 -13.90 15.05
C PRO A 143 -10.67 -14.24 13.90
N PRO A 144 -10.16 -15.49 13.80
CA PRO A 144 -9.35 -15.94 12.65
C PRO A 144 -10.10 -15.81 11.32
N HIS A 145 -11.41 -16.03 11.36
CA HIS A 145 -12.32 -16.08 10.20
C HIS A 145 -12.37 -14.77 9.40
N LEU A 146 -12.19 -13.61 10.06
CA LEU A 146 -12.10 -12.31 9.39
C LEU A 146 -10.79 -12.19 8.59
N THR A 147 -9.70 -12.76 9.11
CA THR A 147 -8.39 -12.79 8.45
C THR A 147 -8.40 -13.73 7.24
N GLU A 148 -9.05 -14.89 7.37
CA GLU A 148 -9.22 -15.86 6.28
C GLU A 148 -10.09 -15.30 5.15
N THR A 149 -11.24 -14.71 5.48
CA THR A 149 -12.15 -14.12 4.47
C THR A 149 -11.46 -13.00 3.69
N ALA A 150 -10.81 -12.08 4.40
CA ALA A 150 -10.09 -10.97 3.77
C ALA A 150 -8.85 -11.43 2.98
N ALA A 151 -8.24 -12.57 3.33
CA ALA A 151 -7.16 -13.16 2.54
C ALA A 151 -7.64 -13.65 1.16
N VAL A 152 -8.82 -14.29 1.08
CA VAL A 152 -9.41 -14.75 -0.19
C VAL A 152 -9.82 -13.57 -1.07
N GLY A 153 -10.42 -12.53 -0.48
CA GLY A 153 -10.76 -11.28 -1.17
C GLY A 153 -9.53 -10.61 -1.78
N ILE A 154 -8.47 -10.41 -0.98
CA ILE A 154 -7.19 -9.86 -1.43
C ILE A 154 -6.52 -10.69 -2.53
N GLN A 155 -6.52 -12.02 -2.45
CA GLN A 155 -5.95 -12.86 -3.51
C GLN A 155 -6.69 -12.70 -4.85
N SER A 156 -8.02 -12.61 -4.79
CA SER A 156 -8.89 -12.40 -5.96
C SER A 156 -8.70 -11.01 -6.56
N CYS A 157 -8.65 -9.98 -5.71
CA CYS A 157 -8.35 -8.61 -6.07
C CYS A 157 -6.97 -8.48 -6.73
N PHE A 158 -5.93 -9.09 -6.13
CA PHE A 158 -4.56 -9.14 -6.65
C PHE A 158 -4.49 -9.73 -8.06
N ALA A 159 -5.18 -10.86 -8.30
CA ALA A 159 -5.24 -11.46 -9.63
C ALA A 159 -5.85 -10.50 -10.66
N ALA A 160 -6.98 -9.87 -10.33
CA ALA A 160 -7.65 -8.93 -11.23
C ALA A 160 -6.77 -7.72 -11.61
N ILE A 161 -6.14 -7.06 -10.64
CA ILE A 161 -5.28 -5.89 -10.91
C ILE A 161 -3.98 -6.25 -11.64
N LEU A 162 -3.46 -7.46 -11.43
CA LEU A 162 -2.29 -7.96 -12.15
C LEU A 162 -2.58 -8.14 -13.65
N THR A 163 -3.76 -8.67 -14.01
CA THR A 163 -4.18 -8.78 -15.43
C THR A 163 -4.34 -7.43 -16.11
N ARG A 164 -4.71 -6.38 -15.35
CA ARG A 164 -4.88 -4.99 -15.81
C ARG A 164 -3.59 -4.18 -15.83
N GLY A 165 -2.46 -4.76 -15.43
CA GLY A 165 -1.16 -4.09 -15.41
C GLY A 165 -1.00 -3.02 -14.31
N MET A 166 -1.84 -3.05 -13.26
CA MET A 166 -1.80 -2.10 -12.14
C MET A 166 -0.73 -2.53 -11.10
N TYR A 167 0.52 -2.66 -11.55
CA TYR A 167 1.58 -3.34 -10.78
C TYR A 167 1.97 -2.68 -9.45
N GLU A 168 1.88 -1.35 -9.32
CA GLU A 168 2.16 -0.63 -8.07
C GLU A 168 1.05 -0.86 -7.02
N ASP A 169 -0.21 -0.92 -7.45
CA ASP A 169 -1.33 -1.25 -6.57
C ASP A 169 -1.30 -2.75 -6.21
N ALA A 170 -0.88 -3.61 -7.15
CA ALA A 170 -0.64 -5.05 -6.91
C ALA A 170 0.50 -5.30 -5.91
N TYR A 171 1.59 -4.53 -5.99
CA TYR A 171 2.67 -4.57 -5.00
C TYR A 171 2.20 -4.11 -3.63
N SER A 172 1.42 -3.03 -3.56
CA SER A 172 0.86 -2.53 -2.30
C SER A 172 0.06 -3.64 -1.60
N ILE A 173 -0.85 -4.30 -2.32
CA ILE A 173 -1.64 -5.44 -1.82
C ILE A 173 -0.76 -6.63 -1.43
N ALA A 174 0.26 -6.99 -2.22
CA ALA A 174 1.15 -8.11 -1.92
C ALA A 174 2.02 -7.86 -0.67
N SER A 175 2.46 -6.63 -0.46
CA SER A 175 3.24 -6.20 0.71
C SER A 175 2.35 -6.18 1.97
N ASP A 176 1.13 -5.62 1.88
CA ASP A 176 0.13 -5.69 2.96
C ASP A 176 -0.15 -7.16 3.36
N PHE A 177 -0.39 -8.04 2.37
CA PHE A 177 -0.67 -9.47 2.58
C PHE A 177 0.49 -10.20 3.27
N HIS A 178 1.72 -9.93 2.84
CA HIS A 178 2.94 -10.47 3.44
C HIS A 178 3.07 -10.11 4.93
N HIS A 179 2.73 -8.87 5.30
CA HIS A 179 2.78 -8.43 6.70
C HIS A 179 1.64 -8.99 7.56
N LEU A 180 0.45 -9.27 7.01
CA LEU A 180 -0.66 -9.83 7.79
C LEU A 180 -0.54 -11.35 8.02
N GLN A 181 -0.14 -12.10 6.99
CA GLN A 181 -0.19 -13.56 7.00
C GLN A 181 1.02 -14.19 7.71
N ASP A 182 0.74 -15.22 8.50
CA ASP A 182 1.73 -16.00 9.21
C ASP A 182 1.90 -17.37 8.54
N GLY A 183 3.15 -17.86 8.45
CA GLY A 183 3.48 -19.09 7.76
C GLY A 183 3.87 -18.93 6.27
N PRO A 184 3.99 -20.05 5.53
CA PRO A 184 4.75 -20.12 4.26
C PRO A 184 4.06 -19.43 3.07
N THR A 185 2.75 -19.24 3.12
CA THR A 185 1.98 -18.58 2.04
C THR A 185 2.09 -17.06 2.04
N SER A 186 2.60 -16.45 3.12
CA SER A 186 2.78 -15.00 3.26
C SER A 186 3.53 -14.34 2.09
N ASN A 187 4.50 -15.05 1.50
CA ASN A 187 5.32 -14.56 0.38
C ASN A 187 4.71 -14.81 -1.01
N ALA A 188 3.56 -15.49 -1.12
CA ALA A 188 3.05 -15.99 -2.41
C ALA A 188 2.76 -14.88 -3.43
N LEU A 189 2.09 -13.79 -3.01
CA LEU A 189 1.76 -12.67 -3.90
C LEU A 189 3.00 -11.87 -4.33
N LEU A 190 3.97 -11.71 -3.42
CA LEU A 190 5.27 -11.10 -3.73
C LEU A 190 6.02 -11.95 -4.78
N ARG A 191 6.09 -13.27 -4.61
CA ARG A 191 6.72 -14.17 -5.60
C ARG A 191 6.02 -14.13 -6.96
N ALA A 192 4.68 -14.03 -6.99
CA ALA A 192 3.92 -13.89 -8.22
C ALA A 192 4.29 -12.60 -9.00
N LEU A 193 4.52 -11.47 -8.30
CA LEU A 193 5.03 -10.25 -8.93
C LEU A 193 6.46 -10.40 -9.43
N LEU A 194 7.36 -10.99 -8.63
CA LEU A 194 8.77 -11.18 -8.98
C LEU A 194 8.93 -12.00 -10.28
N ASN A 195 8.18 -13.10 -10.35
CA ASN A 195 8.22 -14.05 -11.47
C ASN A 195 7.40 -13.56 -12.68
N GLY A 196 6.54 -12.55 -12.51
CA GLY A 196 5.76 -11.96 -13.60
C GLY A 196 6.64 -11.37 -14.70
N GLN A 197 6.51 -11.86 -15.94
CA GLN A 197 7.30 -11.39 -17.08
C GLN A 197 7.05 -9.91 -17.41
N LYS A 198 5.81 -9.44 -17.23
CA LYS A 198 5.38 -8.06 -17.50
C LYS A 198 5.55 -7.10 -16.31
N THR A 199 5.95 -7.58 -15.13
CA THR A 199 6.09 -6.74 -13.94
C THR A 199 7.25 -5.75 -14.13
N PRO A 200 7.02 -4.43 -13.97
CA PRO A 200 8.06 -3.41 -14.15
C PRO A 200 9.29 -3.65 -13.24
N PRO A 201 10.52 -3.33 -13.69
CA PRO A 201 11.73 -3.53 -12.89
C PRO A 201 11.65 -2.91 -11.50
N LEU A 202 11.14 -1.68 -11.40
CA LEU A 202 11.02 -0.96 -10.13
C LEU A 202 10.07 -1.66 -9.14
N VAL A 203 9.01 -2.31 -9.63
CA VAL A 203 8.11 -3.13 -8.80
C VAL A 203 8.83 -4.41 -8.36
N LYS A 204 9.61 -5.04 -9.24
CA LYS A 204 10.46 -6.19 -8.86
C LYS A 204 11.48 -5.82 -7.78
N ALA A 205 12.11 -4.64 -7.86
CA ALA A 205 13.07 -4.18 -6.85
C ALA A 205 12.42 -4.01 -5.46
N LYS A 206 11.21 -3.43 -5.40
CA LYS A 206 10.42 -3.34 -4.15
C LYS A 206 10.10 -4.73 -3.59
N VAL A 207 9.68 -5.65 -4.44
CA VAL A 207 9.39 -7.04 -4.07
C VAL A 207 10.64 -7.79 -3.58
N MET A 208 11.78 -7.66 -4.26
CA MET A 208 13.07 -8.25 -3.87
C MET A 208 13.51 -7.75 -2.50
N ARG A 209 13.42 -6.43 -2.25
CA ARG A 209 13.72 -5.79 -0.96
C ARG A 209 12.85 -6.39 0.16
N ASP A 210 11.54 -6.45 -0.04
CA ASP A 210 10.60 -6.94 0.99
C ASP A 210 10.84 -8.45 1.27
N LEU A 211 11.11 -9.25 0.24
CA LEU A 211 11.44 -10.67 0.37
C LEU A 211 12.77 -10.90 1.11
N ALA A 212 13.80 -10.08 0.87
CA ALA A 212 15.09 -10.19 1.57
C ALA A 212 15.02 -9.71 3.04
N GLN A 213 14.13 -8.77 3.34
CA GLN A 213 13.89 -8.28 4.71
C GLN A 213 12.98 -9.20 5.54
N SER A 214 12.24 -10.09 4.87
CA SER A 214 11.39 -11.09 5.52
C SER A 214 12.21 -12.01 6.44
N ARG A 215 11.92 -12.00 7.74
CA ARG A 215 12.45 -13.02 8.67
C ARG A 215 11.73 -14.37 8.54
N LYS A 216 10.67 -14.45 7.73
CA LYS A 216 9.93 -15.69 7.41
C LYS A 216 10.69 -16.44 6.30
N LEU A 217 11.94 -16.76 6.65
CA LEU A 217 13.06 -17.47 6.01
C LEU A 217 12.79 -18.72 5.17
N GLU A 218 11.67 -19.38 5.43
CA GLU A 218 11.46 -20.76 4.98
C GLU A 218 11.24 -20.80 3.46
N ASN A 219 12.18 -21.44 2.76
CA ASN A 219 12.15 -21.74 1.32
C ASN A 219 12.25 -20.52 0.38
N VAL A 220 13.07 -19.50 0.67
CA VAL A 220 13.53 -18.58 -0.39
C VAL A 220 14.72 -19.22 -1.11
N GLU A 221 14.58 -19.42 -2.42
CA GLU A 221 15.57 -20.15 -3.27
C GLU A 221 16.79 -19.30 -3.64
N ALA A 222 16.71 -17.98 -3.45
CA ALA A 222 17.77 -17.02 -3.73
C ALA A 222 18.36 -16.44 -2.44
N ASP A 223 19.65 -16.10 -2.46
CA ASP A 223 20.31 -15.43 -1.35
C ASP A 223 19.65 -14.05 -1.07
N PRO A 224 19.25 -13.74 0.18
CA PRO A 224 18.78 -12.40 0.54
C PRO A 224 19.73 -11.26 0.15
N ASP A 225 21.04 -11.48 0.20
CA ASP A 225 22.03 -10.45 -0.16
C ASP A 225 22.12 -10.28 -1.70
N ASP A 226 21.86 -11.31 -2.51
CA ASP A 226 21.73 -11.19 -3.98
C ASP A 226 20.46 -10.41 -4.37
N LEU A 227 19.34 -10.70 -3.71
CA LEU A 227 18.07 -9.99 -3.90
C LEU A 227 18.21 -8.50 -3.58
N GLU A 228 18.86 -8.16 -2.48
CA GLU A 228 19.12 -6.76 -2.11
C GLU A 228 20.09 -6.06 -3.07
N THR A 229 21.15 -6.72 -3.53
CA THR A 229 22.10 -6.14 -4.50
C THR A 229 21.38 -5.82 -5.80
N THR A 230 20.58 -6.77 -6.31
CA THR A 230 19.79 -6.59 -7.53
C THR A 230 18.74 -5.48 -7.37
N ALA A 231 18.01 -5.44 -6.25
CA ALA A 231 17.03 -4.41 -5.96
C ALA A 231 17.66 -3.01 -5.90
N ARG A 232 18.81 -2.88 -5.23
CA ARG A 232 19.57 -1.64 -5.08
C ARG A 232 19.96 -1.05 -6.43
N ASP A 233 20.52 -1.86 -7.31
CA ASP A 233 20.96 -1.40 -8.63
C ASP A 233 19.78 -0.94 -9.50
N ILE A 234 18.65 -1.67 -9.46
CA ILE A 234 17.41 -1.25 -10.13
C ILE A 234 16.87 0.06 -9.55
N PHE A 235 16.93 0.26 -8.23
CA PHE A 235 16.50 1.53 -7.60
C PHE A 235 17.36 2.72 -8.06
N ILE A 236 18.69 2.53 -8.17
CA ILE A 236 19.62 3.54 -8.69
C ILE A 236 19.29 3.85 -10.16
N GLN A 237 19.20 2.83 -11.02
CA GLN A 237 18.89 2.98 -12.44
C GLN A 237 17.52 3.64 -12.69
N SER A 238 16.54 3.37 -11.82
CA SER A 238 15.18 3.93 -11.92
C SER A 238 15.07 5.35 -11.33
N GLY A 239 16.10 5.87 -10.65
CA GLY A 239 16.04 7.17 -9.95
C GLY A 239 15.10 7.19 -8.73
N HIS A 240 14.93 6.04 -8.05
CA HIS A 240 14.06 5.93 -6.88
C HIS A 240 14.74 6.50 -5.63
N VAL A 241 14.18 7.59 -5.07
CA VAL A 241 14.91 8.54 -4.19
C VAL A 241 15.57 7.89 -2.98
N HIS A 242 14.91 6.93 -2.33
CA HIS A 242 15.38 6.30 -1.10
C HIS A 242 15.62 4.80 -1.23
N GLY A 243 15.37 4.19 -2.39
CA GLY A 243 15.28 2.71 -2.49
C GLY A 243 16.61 2.00 -2.23
N ALA A 244 17.70 2.54 -2.78
CA ALA A 244 19.05 2.06 -2.51
C ALA A 244 19.53 2.44 -1.09
N LEU A 245 19.17 3.63 -0.61
CA LEU A 245 19.51 4.11 0.73
C LEU A 245 18.90 3.20 1.83
N ASP A 246 17.63 2.80 1.67
CA ASP A 246 16.94 1.90 2.59
C ASP A 246 17.65 0.54 2.68
N ILE A 247 18.17 0.02 1.55
CA ILE A 247 18.92 -1.24 1.50
C ILE A 247 20.28 -1.07 2.20
N ASP A 248 21.04 -0.04 1.83
CA ASP A 248 22.37 0.22 2.42
C ASP A 248 22.29 0.45 3.93
N PHE A 249 21.26 1.18 4.40
CA PHE A 249 20.99 1.39 5.82
C PHE A 249 20.64 0.08 6.55
N ASN A 250 19.77 -0.75 5.97
CA ASN A 250 19.38 -2.03 6.58
C ASN A 250 20.55 -3.01 6.64
N ARG A 251 21.41 -3.06 5.60
CA ARG A 251 22.67 -3.81 5.60
C ARG A 251 23.60 -3.37 6.72
N ALA A 252 23.86 -2.07 6.84
CA ALA A 252 24.67 -1.52 7.94
C ALA A 252 24.09 -1.90 9.32
N CYS A 253 22.76 -1.82 9.48
CA CYS A 253 22.05 -2.23 10.69
C CYS A 253 22.13 -3.74 10.98
N ARG A 254 22.25 -4.62 9.97
CA ARG A 254 22.55 -6.06 10.16
C ARG A 254 23.99 -6.26 10.59
N SER A 255 24.95 -5.62 9.92
CA SER A 255 26.39 -5.75 10.20
C SER A 255 26.79 -5.29 11.62
N LEU A 256 26.15 -4.24 12.13
CA LEU A 256 26.32 -3.80 13.52
C LEU A 256 25.78 -4.82 14.53
N LYS A 257 24.70 -5.56 14.20
CA LYS A 257 24.09 -6.57 15.08
C LYS A 257 24.81 -7.91 15.06
N SER A 258 25.51 -8.25 13.99
CA SER A 258 26.32 -9.47 13.90
C SER A 258 27.71 -9.35 14.56
N GLY A 259 28.05 -8.18 15.13
CA GLY A 259 29.35 -7.95 15.77
C GLY A 259 30.52 -7.83 14.79
N ALA A 260 30.24 -7.69 13.49
CA ALA A 260 31.27 -7.57 12.44
C ALA A 260 31.95 -6.18 12.39
N GLY A 261 31.53 -5.25 13.26
CA GLY A 261 32.19 -3.97 13.46
C GLY A 261 33.10 -4.00 14.69
N SER A 262 34.37 -4.39 14.52
CA SER A 262 35.41 -3.94 15.45
C SER A 262 35.49 -2.42 15.37
N ILE A 263 35.47 -1.75 16.52
CA ILE A 263 35.79 -0.32 16.65
C ILE A 263 37.21 -0.16 17.25
N ASP A 264 37.93 -1.27 17.45
CA ASP A 264 39.30 -1.32 17.93
C ASP A 264 40.25 -1.63 16.77
N ASP A 265 40.56 -0.61 15.94
CA ASP A 265 41.69 -0.65 14.98
C ASP A 265 42.10 0.76 14.48
N HIS A 266 42.11 1.78 15.36
CA HIS A 266 42.74 3.10 15.14
C HIS A 266 43.32 3.66 16.44
#